data_AF-A0A934W4N9-F1
#
_entry.id   AF-A0A934W4N9-F1
#
_cell.length_a   1.000
_cell.length_b   1.000
_cell.length_c   1.000
_cell.angle_alpha   90.00
_cell.angle_beta   90.00
_cell.angle_gamma   90.00
#
_symmetry.space_group_name_H-M   'P 1'
#
loop_
_entity.id
_entity.type
_entity.pdbx_description
1 polymer ?
#
loop_
_entity_poly.entity_id
_entity_poly.type
_entity_poly.pdbx_seq_one_letter_code
_entity_poly.pdbx_strand_id
1 'polypeptide(L)'
;MESAQREVQVCEPAADSVKAFQALLAKHRLGYLIVWTSAGWHKHGVIRVFPLTENGALDTRHLVFAEEFTRSNSSWGVADRVLGRVRTGSPKHRAILALLASLSNRFD
;
A
#
# COMPACT_ATOMS: atom_id res chain seq x y z
N MET A 1 -37.79 8.85 7.82
CA MET A 1 -36.55 8.32 8.43
C MET A 1 -35.92 7.42 7.39
N GLU A 2 -34.96 7.95 6.65
CA GLU A 2 -34.35 7.25 5.51
C GLU A 2 -33.23 6.36 6.05
N SER A 3 -33.48 5.05 6.03
CA SER A 3 -32.49 4.05 6.41
C SER A 3 -31.41 3.99 5.34
N ALA A 4 -30.26 4.63 5.61
CA ALA A 4 -29.08 4.51 4.76
C ALA A 4 -28.70 3.02 4.66
N GLN A 5 -28.94 2.44 3.49
CA GLN A 5 -28.45 1.12 3.11
C GLN A 5 -26.92 1.20 3.17
N ARG A 6 -26.31 0.60 4.20
CA ARG A 6 -24.87 0.38 4.21
C ARG A 6 -24.58 -0.59 3.08
N GLU A 7 -24.11 -0.07 1.95
CA GLU A 7 -23.50 -0.90 0.91
C GLU A 7 -22.47 -1.79 1.61
N VAL A 8 -22.71 -3.11 1.58
CA VAL A 8 -21.72 -4.09 2.01
C VAL A 8 -20.64 -4.03 0.95
N GLN A 9 -19.66 -3.17 1.18
CA GLN A 9 -18.50 -3.05 0.31
C GLN A 9 -17.77 -4.40 0.38
N VAL A 10 -17.97 -5.24 -0.63
CA VAL A 10 -17.28 -6.53 -0.76
C VAL A 10 -15.80 -6.21 -0.93
N CYS A 11 -15.06 -6.31 0.15
CA CYS A 11 -13.64 -6.04 0.17
C CYS A 11 -12.94 -7.31 -0.33
N GLU A 12 -12.23 -7.20 -1.46
CA GLU A 12 -11.38 -8.27 -1.98
C GLU A 12 -10.48 -8.84 -0.85
N PRO A 13 -10.25 -10.16 -0.79
CA PRO A 13 -9.35 -10.71 0.20
C PRO A 13 -7.96 -10.07 0.11
N ALA A 14 -7.41 -9.63 1.25
CA ALA A 14 -6.13 -8.92 1.24
C ALA A 14 -4.96 -9.71 0.62
N ALA A 15 -5.03 -11.04 0.66
CA ALA A 15 -4.04 -11.88 -0.01
C ALA A 15 -4.06 -11.70 -1.53
N ASP A 16 -5.25 -11.59 -2.13
CA ASP A 16 -5.43 -11.44 -3.57
C ASP A 16 -5.03 -10.03 -4.00
N SER A 17 -5.44 -8.99 -3.26
CA SER A 17 -5.01 -7.61 -3.49
C SER A 17 -3.48 -7.46 -3.38
N VAL A 18 -2.84 -8.07 -2.38
CA VAL A 18 -1.37 -8.05 -2.24
C VAL A 18 -0.70 -8.74 -3.43
N LYS A 19 -1.24 -9.88 -3.88
CA LYS A 19 -0.71 -10.61 -5.02
C LYS A 19 -0.86 -9.82 -6.31
N ALA A 20 -2.02 -9.23 -6.55
CA ALA A 20 -2.28 -8.36 -7.70
C ALA A 20 -1.32 -7.16 -7.71
N PHE A 21 -1.12 -6.54 -6.54
CA PHE A 21 -0.20 -5.41 -6.40
C PHE A 21 1.23 -5.81 -6.75
N GLN A 22 1.72 -6.92 -6.21
CA GLN A 22 3.06 -7.43 -6.51
C GLN A 22 3.24 -7.81 -7.98
N ALA A 23 2.24 -8.43 -8.60
CA ALA A 23 2.28 -8.80 -10.01
C ALA A 23 2.38 -7.55 -10.91
N LEU A 24 1.61 -6.51 -10.60
CA LEU A 24 1.61 -5.27 -11.36
C LEU A 24 2.93 -4.51 -11.19
N LEU A 25 3.49 -4.46 -9.98
CA LEU A 25 4.83 -3.91 -9.76
C LEU A 25 5.89 -4.65 -10.61
N ALA A 26 5.87 -5.98 -10.60
CA ALA A 26 6.82 -6.79 -11.37
C ALA A 26 6.70 -6.55 -12.88
N LYS A 27 5.47 -6.52 -13.41
CA LYS A 27 5.16 -6.27 -14.83
C LYS A 27 5.77 -4.95 -15.32
N HIS A 28 5.76 -3.92 -14.49
CA HIS A 28 6.21 -2.57 -14.85
C HIS A 28 7.60 -2.21 -14.30
N ARG A 29 8.39 -3.20 -13.86
CA ARG A 29 9.72 -2.98 -13.23
C ARG A 29 9.66 -1.93 -12.12
N LEU A 30 8.66 -2.01 -11.27
CA LEU A 30 8.51 -1.18 -10.08
C LEU A 30 8.82 -2.00 -8.84
N GLY A 31 9.19 -1.31 -7.77
CA GLY A 31 9.30 -1.88 -6.43
C GLY A 31 8.66 -0.95 -5.41
N TYR A 32 8.55 -1.44 -4.18
CA TYR A 32 7.95 -0.68 -3.09
C TYR A 32 8.87 -0.61 -1.88
N LEU A 33 8.67 0.43 -1.08
CA LEU A 33 9.28 0.60 0.23
C LEU A 33 8.20 1.02 1.23
N ILE A 34 8.14 0.33 2.37
CA ILE A 34 7.26 0.72 3.47
C ILE A 34 8.11 1.43 4.52
N VAL A 35 7.82 2.72 4.71
CA VAL A 35 8.44 3.56 5.72
C VAL A 35 7.39 4.02 6.74
N TRP A 36 7.85 4.65 7.80
CA TRP A 36 6.97 5.41 8.69
C TRP A 36 7.37 6.87 8.70
N THR A 37 6.39 7.72 8.89
CA THR A 37 6.54 9.16 9.09
C THR A 37 5.93 9.52 10.44
N SER A 38 6.53 10.48 11.14
CA SER A 38 5.93 11.07 12.34
C SER A 38 5.24 12.38 11.97
N ALA A 39 3.96 12.49 12.31
CA ALA A 39 3.21 13.73 12.28
C ALA A 39 2.85 14.09 13.74
N GLY A 40 3.71 14.88 14.37
CA GLY A 40 3.61 15.17 15.81
C GLY A 40 3.77 13.88 16.65
N TRP A 41 2.76 13.59 17.49
CA TRP A 41 2.73 12.39 18.34
C TRP A 41 2.29 11.12 17.59
N HIS A 42 1.77 11.26 16.38
CA HIS A 42 1.23 10.14 15.60
C HIS A 42 2.27 9.62 14.60
N LYS A 43 2.35 8.30 14.48
CA LYS A 43 3.16 7.63 13.45
C LYS A 43 2.25 7.04 12.39
N HIS A 44 2.55 7.34 11.14
CA HIS A 44 1.81 6.83 9.98
C HIS A 44 2.73 5.94 9.16
N GLY A 45 2.16 4.89 8.59
CA GLY A 45 2.84 4.06 7.61
C GLY A 45 2.69 4.67 6.23
N VAL A 46 3.72 4.60 5.42
CA VAL A 46 3.65 5.04 4.02
C VAL A 46 4.19 3.93 3.14
N ILE A 47 3.39 3.47 2.19
CA ILE A 47 3.82 2.58 1.12
C ILE A 47 4.20 3.47 -0.06
N ARG A 48 5.48 3.45 -0.44
CA ARG A 48 6.00 4.22 -1.57
C ARG A 48 6.37 3.27 -2.70
N VAL A 49 6.07 3.67 -3.93
CA VAL A 49 6.37 2.92 -5.15
C VAL A 49 7.40 3.68 -5.98
N PHE A 50 8.42 2.98 -6.45
CA PHE A 50 9.55 3.52 -7.21
C PHE A 50 9.85 2.64 -8.43
N PRO A 51 10.44 3.17 -9.51
CA PRO A 51 11.04 2.36 -10.55
C PRO A 51 12.19 1.53 -9.99
N LEU A 52 12.44 0.38 -10.62
CA LEU A 52 13.66 -0.39 -10.43
C LEU A 52 14.71 0.09 -11.44
N THR A 53 15.93 0.26 -10.95
CA THR A 53 17.13 0.46 -11.76
C THR A 53 17.45 -0.78 -12.59
N GLU A 54 18.42 -0.68 -13.50
CA GLU A 54 18.88 -1.81 -14.31
C GLU A 54 19.34 -3.00 -13.47
N ASN A 55 19.92 -2.73 -12.30
CA ASN A 55 20.40 -3.74 -11.35
C ASN A 55 19.32 -4.25 -10.38
N GLY A 56 18.06 -3.87 -10.57
CA GLY A 56 16.94 -4.29 -9.71
C GLY A 56 16.85 -3.56 -8.36
N ALA A 57 17.66 -2.52 -8.13
CA ALA A 57 17.55 -1.67 -6.94
C ALA A 57 16.45 -0.61 -7.10
N LEU A 58 15.81 -0.18 -6.01
CA LEU A 58 14.84 0.91 -6.04
C LEU A 58 15.51 2.24 -6.43
N ASP A 59 15.02 2.90 -7.47
CA ASP A 59 15.38 4.29 -7.76
C ASP A 59 14.55 5.23 -6.89
N THR A 60 15.05 5.47 -5.68
CA THR A 60 14.36 6.30 -4.67
C THR A 60 14.28 7.79 -5.03
N ARG A 61 14.91 8.22 -6.13
CA ARG A 61 14.83 9.60 -6.62
C ARG A 61 13.53 9.87 -7.38
N HIS A 62 12.91 8.83 -7.94
CA HIS A 62 11.71 8.95 -8.77
C HIS A 62 10.52 8.30 -8.08
N LEU A 63 9.86 9.03 -7.18
CA LEU A 63 8.63 8.54 -6.54
C LEU A 63 7.50 8.46 -7.57
N VAL A 64 6.88 7.28 -7.72
CA VAL A 64 5.76 7.05 -8.64
C VAL A 64 4.43 7.31 -7.94
N PHE A 65 4.22 6.66 -6.79
CA PHE A 65 3.03 6.79 -5.96
C PHE A 65 3.41 6.61 -4.49
N ALA A 66 2.61 7.19 -3.60
CA ALA A 66 2.72 6.97 -2.16
C ALA A 66 1.33 6.96 -1.54
N GLU A 67 1.07 6.00 -0.67
CA GLU A 67 -0.18 5.93 0.10
C GLU A 67 0.11 5.80 1.59
N GLU A 68 -0.57 6.63 2.36
CA GLU A 68 -0.48 6.63 3.81
C GLU A 68 -1.51 5.68 4.43
N PHE A 69 -1.12 5.00 5.49
CA PHE A 69 -2.02 4.21 6.31
C PHE A 69 -1.73 4.43 7.79
N THR A 70 -2.79 4.69 8.55
CA THR A 70 -2.67 4.91 9.99
C THR A 70 -2.61 3.59 10.73
N ARG A 71 -1.84 3.56 11.82
CA ARG A 71 -1.83 2.46 12.77
C ARG A 71 -2.15 2.96 14.16
N SER A 72 -2.83 2.13 14.96
CA SER A 72 -3.22 2.48 16.33
C SER A 72 -2.09 2.35 17.35
N ASN A 73 -1.01 1.60 17.06
CA ASN A 73 0.10 1.40 17.99
C ASN A 73 1.38 2.14 17.57
N SER A 74 2.08 2.68 18.57
CA SER A 74 3.28 3.52 18.48
C SER A 74 4.58 2.77 18.18
N SER A 75 4.57 1.44 18.20
CA SER A 75 5.73 0.60 17.90
C SER A 75 5.78 0.22 16.41
N TRP A 76 6.90 0.60 15.78
CA TRP A 76 7.27 0.26 14.40
C TRP A 76 8.53 -0.61 14.45
N GLY A 77 8.43 -1.84 13.99
CA GLY A 77 9.51 -2.81 13.93
C GLY A 77 9.92 -3.16 12.51
N VAL A 78 10.96 -4.00 12.39
CA VAL A 78 11.45 -4.49 11.09
C VAL A 78 10.36 -5.23 10.31
N ALA A 79 9.51 -6.00 11.01
CA ALA A 79 8.40 -6.73 10.40
C ALA A 79 7.33 -5.82 9.76
N ASP A 80 7.25 -4.55 10.15
CA ASP A 80 6.28 -3.62 9.57
C ASP A 80 6.69 -3.10 8.18
N ARG A 81 7.97 -3.27 7.83
CA ARG A 81 8.55 -2.85 6.54
C ARG A 81 8.18 -3.76 5.36
N VAL A 82 7.58 -4.92 5.63
CA VAL A 82 7.13 -5.86 4.60
C VAL A 82 5.61 -5.84 4.47
N LEU A 83 5.09 -6.22 3.30
CA LEU A 83 3.65 -6.40 3.11
C LEU A 83 3.10 -7.48 4.07
N GLY A 84 3.84 -8.59 4.25
CA GLY A 84 3.54 -9.60 5.27
C GLY A 84 2.11 -10.16 5.21
N ARG A 85 1.56 -10.57 6.37
CA ARG A 85 0.14 -10.95 6.51
C ARG A 85 -0.72 -9.71 6.72
N VAL A 86 -1.11 -9.06 5.63
CA VAL A 86 -2.11 -7.98 5.65
C VAL A 86 -3.48 -8.54 6.02
N ARG A 87 -4.17 -7.91 6.99
CA ARG A 87 -5.56 -8.26 7.32
C ARG A 87 -6.52 -7.56 6.36
N THR A 88 -7.50 -8.29 5.83
CA THR A 88 -8.59 -7.72 5.02
C THR A 88 -9.27 -6.58 5.77
N GLY A 89 -9.52 -5.48 5.06
CA GLY A 89 -10.11 -4.25 5.59
C GLY A 89 -9.21 -3.38 6.46
N SER A 90 -7.99 -3.81 6.81
CA SER A 90 -7.06 -3.00 7.61
C SER A 90 -6.62 -1.72 6.88
N PRO A 91 -6.14 -0.68 7.59
CA PRO A 91 -5.63 0.54 6.94
C PRO A 91 -4.56 0.24 5.88
N LYS A 92 -3.65 -0.71 6.16
CA LYS A 92 -2.63 -1.15 5.20
C LYS A 92 -3.25 -1.79 3.96
N HIS A 93 -4.30 -2.60 4.14
CA HIS A 93 -5.05 -3.18 3.00
C HIS A 93 -5.68 -2.10 2.13
N ARG A 94 -6.30 -1.09 2.75
CA ARG A 94 -6.93 0.02 2.01
C ARG A 94 -5.90 0.84 1.23
N ALA A 95 -4.74 1.10 1.80
CA ALA A 95 -3.64 1.76 1.08
C ALA A 95 -3.14 0.93 -0.10
N ILE A 96 -3.09 -0.41 0.02
CA ILE A 96 -2.73 -1.28 -1.11
C ILE A 96 -3.79 -1.22 -2.22
N LEU A 97 -5.08 -1.24 -1.86
CA LEU A 97 -6.17 -1.10 -2.83
C LEU A 97 -6.12 0.26 -3.56
N ALA A 98 -5.82 1.35 -2.83
CA ALA A 98 -5.65 2.68 -3.43
C ALA A 98 -4.45 2.75 -4.38
N LEU A 99 -3.32 2.15 -4.00
CA LEU A 99 -2.14 2.03 -4.88
C LEU A 99 -2.44 1.18 -6.12
N LEU A 100 -3.15 0.07 -5.95
CA LEU A 100 -3.58 -0.78 -7.06
C LEU A 100 -4.41 0.01 -8.08
N ALA A 101 -5.43 0.71 -7.61
CA ALA A 101 -6.28 1.52 -8.48
C ALA A 101 -5.46 2.60 -9.22
N SER A 102 -4.56 3.28 -8.51
CA SER A 102 -3.69 4.33 -9.09
C SER A 102 -2.71 3.78 -10.12
N LEU A 103 -2.13 2.60 -9.86
CA LEU A 103 -1.19 1.96 -10.76
C LEU A 103 -1.89 1.39 -12.00
N SER A 104 -3.02 0.70 -11.83
CA SER A 104 -3.82 0.22 -12.96
C SER A 104 -4.22 1.39 -13.87
N ASN A 105 -4.76 2.48 -13.32
CA ASN A 105 -5.13 3.65 -14.12
C ASN A 105 -3.94 4.31 -14.87
N ARG A 106 -2.71 4.10 -14.41
CA ARG A 106 -1.51 4.67 -15.06
C ARG A 106 -0.92 3.75 -16.14
N PHE A 107 -1.10 2.43 -16.00
CA PHE A 107 -0.34 1.43 -16.74
C PHE A 107 -1.19 0.38 -17.49
N ASP A 108 -2.50 0.36 -17.29
CA ASP A 108 -3.47 -0.26 -18.21
C ASP A 108 -3.78 0.69 -19.38
#